data_AF-A0A0K2U3P6-F1
#
_entry.id   AF-A0A0K2U3P6-F1
#
_cell.length_a   1.000
_cell.length_b   1.000
_cell.length_c   1.000
_cell.angle_alpha   90.00
_cell.angle_beta   90.00
_cell.angle_gamma   90.00
#
_symmetry.space_group_name_H-M   'P 1'
#
loop_
_entity.id
_entity.type
_entity.pdbx_description
1 polymer ?
#
loop_
_entity_poly.entity_id
_entity_poly.type
_entity_poly.pdbx_seq_one_letter_code
_entity_poly.pdbx_strand_id
1 'polypeptide(L)'
;MIKSSFPKYLRTLSTAVTVKTGLPSLIVQYLGTWIKLLNSREHNVNLIIDVVCPTDRVEFVRGKFLGCKNNQTTKVVLTLMIKSIRGNYLDVVVLIPFAKLNAQFLYSKYTLIMITLYQIRFIVMVVLVDNHPVNRKLFTHFLCGGELHTSIYPPTQSIVKFSSSSVLYVIKKKYL
;
A
#
# COMPACT_ATOMS: atom_id res chain seq x y z
N MET A 1 -24.92 -21.01 -21.41
CA MET A 1 -25.01 -19.56 -21.71
C MET A 1 -25.45 -18.83 -20.44
N ILE A 2 -24.51 -18.21 -19.71
CA ILE A 2 -24.84 -17.50 -18.45
C ILE A 2 -25.42 -16.14 -18.85
N LYS A 3 -26.72 -15.92 -18.60
CA LYS A 3 -27.36 -14.59 -18.71
C LYS A 3 -26.62 -13.64 -17.76
N SER A 4 -25.88 -12.67 -18.30
CA SER A 4 -25.23 -11.66 -17.46
C SER A 4 -26.30 -10.87 -16.72
N SER A 5 -26.18 -10.79 -15.41
CA SER A 5 -27.05 -9.96 -14.56
C SER A 5 -27.04 -8.51 -15.05
N PHE A 6 -28.23 -7.93 -15.16
CA PHE A 6 -28.45 -6.56 -15.63
C PHE A 6 -27.55 -5.57 -14.86
N PRO A 7 -26.94 -4.56 -15.52
CA PRO A 7 -26.04 -3.58 -14.89
C PRO A 7 -26.63 -2.90 -13.64
N LYS A 8 -27.95 -2.77 -13.56
CA LYS A 8 -28.67 -2.23 -12.39
C LYS A 8 -28.49 -3.10 -11.15
N TYR A 9 -28.58 -4.43 -11.28
CA TYR A 9 -28.43 -5.36 -10.16
C TYR A 9 -27.00 -5.37 -9.63
N LEU A 10 -26.01 -5.39 -10.53
CA LEU A 10 -24.60 -5.26 -10.15
C LEU A 10 -24.32 -3.93 -9.47
N ARG A 11 -24.94 -2.82 -9.93
CA ARG A 11 -24.82 -1.52 -9.28
C ARG A 11 -25.39 -1.57 -7.86
N THR A 12 -26.57 -2.14 -7.66
CA THR A 12 -27.17 -2.30 -6.33
C THR A 12 -26.27 -3.11 -5.40
N LEU A 13 -25.74 -4.25 -5.84
CA LEU A 13 -24.81 -5.06 -5.05
C LEU A 13 -23.51 -4.32 -4.74
N SER A 14 -22.95 -3.60 -5.71
CA SER A 14 -21.73 -2.80 -5.51
C SER A 14 -21.92 -1.69 -4.47
N THR A 15 -23.14 -1.14 -4.35
CA THR A 15 -23.41 -0.08 -3.37
C THR A 15 -23.40 -0.57 -1.92
N ALA A 16 -23.52 -1.88 -1.69
CA ALA A 16 -23.32 -2.47 -0.36
C ALA A 16 -21.84 -2.47 0.06
N VAL A 17 -20.92 -2.43 -0.91
CA VAL A 17 -19.47 -2.36 -0.65
C VAL A 17 -19.08 -0.90 -0.45
N THR A 18 -18.90 -0.50 0.81
CA THR A 18 -18.36 0.81 1.13
C THR A 18 -16.84 0.72 1.26
N VAL A 19 -16.11 1.32 0.31
CA VAL A 19 -14.65 1.46 0.41
C VAL A 19 -14.33 2.53 1.46
N LYS A 20 -13.88 2.11 2.63
CA LYS A 20 -13.34 3.01 3.66
C LYS A 20 -11.86 3.26 3.37
N THR A 21 -11.41 4.50 3.51
CA THR A 21 -10.01 4.90 3.35
C THR A 21 -9.18 4.48 4.56
N GLY A 22 -7.89 4.18 4.37
CA GLY A 22 -7.01 3.68 5.44
C GLY A 22 -7.03 2.15 5.56
N LEU A 23 -6.56 1.61 6.68
CA LEU A 23 -6.45 0.16 6.93
C LEU A 23 -7.58 -0.32 7.86
N PRO A 24 -8.83 -0.47 7.38
CA PRO A 24 -9.91 -1.02 8.17
C PRO A 24 -9.70 -2.52 8.44
N SER A 25 -10.28 -3.01 9.53
CA SER A 25 -10.25 -4.45 9.91
C SER A 25 -10.70 -5.38 8.77
N LEU A 26 -11.61 -4.92 7.92
CA LEU A 26 -12.09 -5.65 6.74
C LEU A 26 -10.97 -5.96 5.74
N ILE A 27 -10.01 -5.04 5.51
CA ILE A 27 -8.88 -5.31 4.61
C ILE A 27 -7.96 -6.36 5.23
N VAL A 28 -7.72 -6.30 6.53
CA VAL A 28 -6.91 -7.29 7.26
C VAL A 28 -7.54 -8.68 7.13
N GLN A 29 -8.86 -8.78 7.32
CA GLN A 29 -9.60 -10.03 7.15
C GLN A 29 -9.57 -10.51 5.70
N TYR A 30 -9.76 -9.61 4.74
CA TYR A 30 -9.70 -9.91 3.32
C TYR A 30 -8.33 -10.51 2.93
N LEU A 31 -7.24 -9.81 3.24
CA LEU A 31 -5.88 -10.28 2.98
C LEU A 31 -5.59 -11.59 3.74
N GLY A 32 -6.09 -11.72 4.96
CA GLY A 32 -5.98 -12.94 5.78
C GLY A 32 -6.74 -14.15 5.22
N THR A 33 -7.80 -13.94 4.44
CA THR A 33 -8.47 -15.02 3.70
C THR A 33 -7.68 -15.37 2.44
N TRP A 34 -7.18 -14.37 1.72
CA TRP A 34 -6.41 -14.61 0.48
C TRP A 34 -5.13 -15.38 0.73
N ILE A 35 -4.37 -15.04 1.77
CA ILE A 35 -3.09 -15.72 2.03
C ILE A 35 -3.23 -17.22 2.26
N LYS A 36 -4.41 -17.69 2.75
CA LYS A 36 -4.72 -19.11 2.92
C LYS A 36 -4.92 -19.85 1.59
N LEU A 37 -5.28 -19.11 0.54
CA LEU A 37 -5.46 -19.63 -0.82
C LEU A 37 -4.16 -19.56 -1.64
N LEU A 38 -3.20 -18.75 -1.19
CA LEU A 38 -1.90 -18.59 -1.86
C LEU A 38 -0.96 -19.74 -1.51
N ASN A 39 -0.11 -20.10 -2.48
CA ASN A 39 1.00 -21.00 -2.23
C ASN A 39 1.98 -20.35 -1.24
N SER A 40 2.65 -21.16 -0.42
CA SER A 40 3.65 -20.66 0.56
C SER A 40 4.75 -19.81 -0.08
N ARG A 41 5.10 -20.09 -1.34
CA ARG A 41 6.08 -19.31 -2.11
C ARG A 41 5.63 -17.87 -2.38
N GLU A 42 4.33 -17.62 -2.38
CA GLU A 42 3.73 -16.30 -2.66
C GLU A 42 3.53 -15.45 -1.39
N HIS A 43 3.87 -15.99 -0.21
CA HIS A 43 3.84 -15.24 1.04
C HIS A 43 5.00 -14.24 1.14
N ASN A 44 6.08 -14.47 0.39
CA ASN A 44 7.20 -13.54 0.26
C ASN A 44 6.85 -12.46 -0.78
N VAL A 45 6.75 -11.21 -0.33
CA VAL A 45 6.22 -10.11 -1.14
C VAL A 45 7.16 -8.90 -1.17
N ASN A 46 7.04 -8.14 -2.25
CA ASN A 46 7.52 -6.76 -2.36
C ASN A 46 6.41 -5.83 -1.87
N LEU A 47 6.74 -4.87 -1.00
CA LEU A 47 5.86 -3.75 -0.65
C LEU A 47 6.16 -2.57 -1.58
N ILE A 48 5.19 -2.14 -2.36
CA ILE A 48 5.31 -1.00 -3.28
C ILE A 48 4.61 0.19 -2.66
N ILE A 49 5.30 1.32 -2.54
CA ILE A 49 4.75 2.58 -2.04
C ILE A 49 4.79 3.58 -3.18
N ASP A 50 3.61 4.07 -3.57
CA ASP A 50 3.48 5.03 -4.65
C ASP A 50 2.46 6.12 -4.29
N VAL A 51 2.57 7.25 -4.98
CA VAL A 51 1.71 8.41 -4.80
C VAL A 51 0.93 8.64 -6.09
N VAL A 52 -0.38 8.38 -6.03
CA VAL A 52 -1.27 8.60 -7.18
C VAL A 52 -1.91 9.97 -7.05
N CYS A 53 -1.71 10.80 -8.06
CA CYS A 53 -2.39 12.09 -8.21
C CYS A 53 -3.56 11.91 -9.20
N PRO A 54 -4.79 11.63 -8.72
CA PRO A 54 -5.97 11.65 -9.59
C PRO A 54 -6.14 13.05 -10.17
N THR A 55 -6.77 13.12 -11.35
CA THR A 55 -7.15 14.38 -11.97
C THR A 55 -7.96 15.22 -10.98
N ASP A 56 -7.65 16.50 -10.86
CA ASP A 56 -8.37 17.45 -10.01
C ASP A 56 -9.83 17.54 -10.46
N ARG A 57 -10.68 16.78 -9.76
CA ARG A 57 -12.12 16.72 -10.03
C ARG A 57 -12.88 16.76 -8.71
N VAL A 58 -13.91 17.59 -8.69
CA VAL A 58 -14.91 17.59 -7.63
C VAL A 58 -16.12 16.81 -8.14
N GLU A 59 -16.47 15.75 -7.43
CA GLU A 59 -17.61 14.90 -7.76
C GLU A 59 -18.72 15.13 -6.73
N PHE A 60 -19.94 15.34 -7.22
CA PHE A 60 -21.13 15.39 -6.36
C PHE A 60 -21.82 14.03 -6.39
N VAL A 61 -21.75 13.30 -5.28
CA VAL A 61 -22.32 11.96 -5.16
C VAL A 61 -23.20 11.90 -3.93
N ARG A 62 -24.51 11.64 -4.13
CA ARG A 62 -25.50 11.44 -3.04
C ARG A 62 -25.53 12.58 -2.02
N GLY A 63 -25.55 13.82 -2.49
CA GLY A 63 -25.60 15.00 -1.60
C GLY A 63 -24.26 15.41 -0.99
N LYS A 64 -23.14 14.77 -1.37
CA LYS A 64 -21.81 15.07 -0.84
C LYS A 64 -20.84 15.45 -1.95
N PHE A 65 -20.08 16.52 -1.72
CA PHE A 65 -18.92 16.85 -2.54
C PHE A 65 -17.73 15.98 -2.13
N LEU A 66 -17.16 15.29 -3.11
CA LEU A 66 -15.96 14.49 -3.01
C LEU A 66 -14.89 15.19 -3.85
N GLY A 67 -13.65 15.25 -3.38
CA GLY A 67 -12.55 15.81 -4.19
C GLY A 67 -12.11 17.20 -3.77
N CYS A 68 -12.90 17.83 -2.88
CA CYS A 68 -12.62 19.16 -2.37
C CYS A 68 -12.55 19.13 -0.84
N LYS A 69 -11.53 19.75 -0.26
CA LYS A 69 -11.46 20.05 1.17
C LYS A 69 -11.11 21.53 1.32
N ASN A 70 -11.94 22.29 2.03
CA ASN A 70 -11.79 23.75 2.19
C ASN A 70 -11.64 24.52 0.85
N ASN A 71 -12.50 24.24 -0.13
CA ASN A 71 -12.45 24.83 -1.48
C ASN A 71 -11.15 24.58 -2.28
N GLN A 72 -10.32 23.62 -1.87
CA GLN A 72 -9.15 23.19 -2.63
C GLN A 72 -9.29 21.75 -3.12
N THR A 73 -9.02 21.54 -4.41
CA THR A 73 -8.83 20.23 -5.04
C THR A 73 -7.47 19.70 -4.63
N THR A 74 -7.46 18.72 -3.75
CA THR A 74 -6.22 18.04 -3.32
C THR A 74 -6.59 16.65 -2.90
N LYS A 75 -6.65 15.73 -3.85
CA LYS A 75 -6.81 14.31 -3.54
C LYS A 75 -5.60 13.52 -3.98
N VAL A 76 -4.43 13.83 -3.44
CA VAL A 76 -3.31 12.91 -3.61
C VAL A 76 -3.57 11.67 -2.74
N VAL A 77 -3.39 10.48 -3.32
CA VAL A 77 -3.64 9.20 -2.65
C VAL A 77 -2.32 8.44 -2.54
N LEU A 78 -1.89 8.23 -1.30
CA LEU A 78 -0.80 7.30 -1.00
C LEU A 78 -1.34 5.88 -1.18
N THR A 79 -0.67 5.11 -2.03
CA THR A 79 -1.04 3.75 -2.38
C THR A 79 0.05 2.81 -1.92
N LEU A 80 -0.32 1.79 -1.15
CA LEU A 80 0.57 0.69 -0.80
C LEU A 80 0.04 -0.61 -1.37
N MET A 81 0.89 -1.32 -2.10
CA MET A 81 0.58 -2.58 -2.76
C MET A 81 1.56 -3.66 -2.35
N ILE A 82 1.12 -4.91 -2.38
CA ILE A 82 1.99 -6.07 -2.24
C ILE A 82 2.02 -6.85 -3.54
N LYS A 83 3.22 -7.25 -3.96
CA LYS A 83 3.42 -8.14 -5.12
C LYS A 83 4.24 -9.34 -4.68
N SER A 84 3.74 -10.54 -4.92
CA SER A 84 4.49 -11.78 -4.72
C SER A 84 5.80 -11.75 -5.51
N ILE A 85 6.88 -12.22 -4.88
CA ILE A 85 8.20 -12.32 -5.51
C ILE A 85 8.27 -13.54 -6.43
N ARG A 86 7.58 -14.62 -6.07
CA ARG A 86 7.65 -15.93 -6.72
C ARG A 86 6.31 -16.41 -7.25
N GLY A 87 5.45 -15.47 -7.64
CA GLY A 87 4.14 -15.76 -8.19
C GLY A 87 3.49 -14.52 -8.77
N ASN A 88 2.20 -14.64 -9.07
CA ASN A 88 1.45 -13.60 -9.78
C ASN A 88 0.54 -12.79 -8.86
N TYR A 89 0.45 -13.16 -7.57
CA TYR A 89 -0.35 -12.40 -6.61
C TYR A 89 0.11 -10.94 -6.52
N LEU A 90 -0.84 -10.02 -6.71
CA LEU A 90 -0.68 -8.58 -6.62
C LEU A 90 -1.96 -8.02 -6.00
N ASP A 91 -1.82 -7.15 -5.00
CA ASP A 91 -2.98 -6.56 -4.34
C ASP A 91 -2.68 -5.18 -3.77
N VAL A 92 -3.73 -4.37 -3.63
CA VAL A 92 -3.67 -3.07 -2.97
C VAL A 92 -3.95 -3.27 -1.50
N VAL A 93 -2.94 -3.04 -0.66
CA VAL A 93 -3.08 -3.13 0.80
C VAL A 93 -3.87 -1.93 1.31
N VAL A 94 -3.55 -0.73 0.84
CA VAL A 94 -4.26 0.46 1.32
C VAL A 94 -4.16 1.65 0.36
N LEU A 95 -5.25 2.42 0.33
CA LEU A 95 -5.34 3.75 -0.26
C LEU A 95 -5.59 4.77 0.85
N ILE A 96 -4.68 5.72 1.01
CA ILE A 96 -4.73 6.76 2.04
C ILE A 96 -4.74 8.13 1.36
N PRO A 97 -5.90 8.82 1.30
CA PRO A 97 -5.90 10.20 0.85
C PRO A 97 -5.16 11.08 1.86
N PHE A 98 -4.36 12.02 1.37
CA PHE A 98 -3.65 12.97 2.21
C PHE A 98 -3.65 14.37 1.60
N ALA A 99 -3.58 15.39 2.46
CA ALA A 99 -3.43 16.78 2.03
C ALA A 99 -1.95 17.18 1.88
N LYS A 100 -1.10 16.72 2.81
CA LYS A 100 0.35 16.96 2.78
C LYS A 100 1.10 15.71 3.21
N LEU A 101 1.91 15.16 2.30
CA LEU A 101 2.79 14.04 2.61
C LEU A 101 4.07 14.55 3.28
N ASN A 102 4.40 13.99 4.43
CA ASN A 102 5.69 14.20 5.07
C ASN A 102 6.25 12.86 5.55
N ALA A 103 7.56 12.82 5.81
CA ALA A 103 8.26 11.57 6.11
C ALA A 103 7.78 10.91 7.41
N GLN A 104 7.40 11.70 8.42
CA GLN A 104 6.88 11.18 9.68
C GLN A 104 5.50 10.52 9.50
N PHE A 105 4.61 11.15 8.75
CA PHE A 105 3.32 10.57 8.38
C PHE A 105 3.53 9.26 7.62
N LEU A 106 4.40 9.27 6.61
CA LEU A 106 4.71 8.09 5.82
C LEU A 106 5.30 6.96 6.69
N TYR A 107 6.22 7.28 7.61
CA TYR A 107 6.81 6.33 8.55
C TYR A 107 5.73 5.68 9.43
N SER A 108 4.79 6.47 9.97
CA SER A 108 3.71 5.93 10.79
C SER A 108 2.83 4.93 10.02
N LYS A 109 2.57 5.18 8.73
CA LYS A 109 1.77 4.30 7.88
C LYS A 109 2.56 3.06 7.48
N TYR A 110 3.82 3.24 7.08
CA TYR A 110 4.74 2.16 6.77
C TYR A 110 4.85 1.16 7.92
N THR A 111 5.13 1.63 9.14
CA THR A 111 5.30 0.77 10.32
C THR A 111 4.03 -0.01 10.63
N LEU A 112 2.88 0.66 10.62
CA LEU A 112 1.58 0.00 10.82
C LEU A 112 1.36 -1.13 9.81
N ILE A 113 1.63 -0.87 8.53
CA ILE A 113 1.41 -1.82 7.45
C ILE A 113 2.39 -2.98 7.52
N MET A 114 3.66 -2.73 7.84
CA MET A 114 4.66 -3.79 8.07
C MET A 114 4.23 -4.73 9.19
N ILE A 115 3.72 -4.18 10.31
CA ILE A 115 3.20 -4.97 11.43
C ILE A 115 1.99 -5.79 11.00
N THR A 116 1.03 -5.17 10.32
CA THR A 116 -0.19 -5.86 9.89
C THR A 116 0.09 -6.98 8.88
N LEU A 117 0.96 -6.75 7.89
CA LEU A 117 1.34 -7.76 6.92
C LEU A 117 2.03 -8.95 7.60
N TYR A 118 2.91 -8.67 8.55
CA TYR A 118 3.56 -9.72 9.34
C TYR A 118 2.55 -10.56 10.14
N GLN A 119 1.58 -9.92 10.79
CA GLN A 119 0.50 -10.61 11.52
C GLN A 119 -0.35 -11.50 10.59
N ILE A 120 -0.58 -11.05 9.36
CA ILE A 120 -1.30 -11.83 8.32
C ILE A 120 -0.45 -12.99 7.77
N ARG A 121 0.86 -13.01 8.04
CA ARG A 121 1.87 -13.97 7.52
C ARG A 121 2.44 -13.64 6.13
N PHE A 122 2.24 -12.42 5.64
CA PHE A 122 3.06 -11.91 4.54
C PHE A 122 4.46 -11.52 5.03
N ILE A 123 5.49 -11.97 4.32
CA ILE A 123 6.88 -11.64 4.61
C ILE A 123 7.34 -10.61 3.58
N VAL A 124 7.45 -9.36 4.01
CA VAL A 124 7.95 -8.28 3.15
C VAL A 124 9.47 -8.38 3.06
N MET A 125 9.97 -8.69 1.86
CA MET A 125 11.42 -8.84 1.61
C MET A 125 12.04 -7.57 1.06
N VAL A 126 11.29 -6.84 0.24
CA VAL A 126 11.76 -5.65 -0.46
C VAL A 126 10.69 -4.58 -0.35
N VAL A 127 11.09 -3.34 -0.15
CA VAL A 127 10.20 -2.19 -0.30
C VAL A 127 10.67 -1.31 -1.46
N LEU A 128 9.74 -1.03 -2.38
CA LEU A 128 9.94 -0.30 -3.62
C LEU A 128 9.29 1.07 -3.49
N VAL A 129 10.08 2.12 -3.71
CA VAL A 129 9.63 3.52 -3.65
C VAL A 129 10.18 4.30 -4.83
N ASP A 130 9.54 5.41 -5.18
CA ASP A 130 10.14 6.38 -6.11
C ASP A 130 11.26 7.20 -5.43
N ASN A 131 11.92 8.07 -6.20
CA ASN A 131 12.98 8.92 -5.69
C ASN A 131 12.46 10.25 -5.09
N HIS A 132 11.20 10.31 -4.64
CA HIS A 132 10.61 11.51 -4.06
C HIS A 132 11.35 11.91 -2.77
N PRO A 133 11.56 13.21 -2.49
CA PRO A 133 12.30 13.66 -1.30
C PRO A 133 11.73 13.12 0.02
N VAL A 134 10.41 12.95 0.11
CA VAL A 134 9.78 12.37 1.30
C VAL A 134 10.19 10.91 1.51
N ASN A 135 10.28 10.13 0.44
CA ASN A 135 10.72 8.73 0.50
C ASN A 135 12.21 8.67 0.88
N ARG A 136 13.06 9.50 0.28
CA ARG A 136 14.46 9.60 0.69
C ARG A 136 14.61 9.92 2.17
N LYS A 137 13.84 10.88 2.68
CA LYS A 137 13.84 11.27 4.09
C LYS A 137 13.32 10.17 5.01
N LEU A 138 12.30 9.41 4.59
CA LEU A 138 11.85 8.21 5.31
C LEU A 138 13.02 7.25 5.53
N PHE A 139 13.72 6.87 4.46
CA PHE A 139 14.80 5.89 4.58
C PHE A 139 15.99 6.44 5.37
N THR A 140 16.52 7.62 5.01
CA THR A 140 17.70 8.15 5.70
C THR A 140 17.42 8.48 7.16
N HIS A 141 16.35 9.20 7.48
CA HIS A 141 16.16 9.72 8.84
C HIS A 141 15.41 8.76 9.77
N PHE A 142 14.45 7.98 9.26
CA PHE A 142 13.61 7.14 10.12
C PHE A 142 14.02 5.67 10.12
N LEU A 143 14.59 5.15 9.03
CA LEU A 143 14.88 3.71 8.89
C LEU A 143 16.38 3.38 8.98
N CYS A 144 17.25 4.32 8.63
CA CYS A 144 18.69 4.05 8.48
C CYS A 144 19.60 4.96 9.31
N GLY A 145 19.05 5.78 10.23
CA GLY A 145 19.87 6.51 11.22
C GLY A 145 20.78 7.62 10.66
N GLY A 146 20.50 8.16 9.47
CA GLY A 146 21.17 9.30 8.87
C GLY A 146 21.77 9.01 7.50
N GLU A 147 22.25 7.78 7.28
CA GLU A 147 22.85 7.33 6.02
C GLU A 147 21.97 6.29 5.35
N LEU A 148 22.01 6.18 4.03
CA LEU A 148 21.17 5.20 3.33
C LEU A 148 21.84 3.81 3.39
N HIS A 149 21.18 2.80 3.96
CA HIS A 149 21.67 1.40 3.99
C HIS A 149 20.88 0.43 3.10
N THR A 150 21.57 -0.49 2.40
CA THR A 150 20.99 -1.45 1.44
C THR A 150 20.03 -2.46 2.04
N SER A 151 19.95 -2.48 3.36
CA SER A 151 19.08 -3.32 4.14
C SER A 151 18.62 -2.56 5.37
N ILE A 152 17.38 -2.80 5.78
CA ILE A 152 16.78 -2.27 7.01
C ILE A 152 16.18 -3.42 7.80
N TYR A 153 16.18 -3.31 9.11
CA TYR A 153 15.48 -4.26 9.96
C TYR A 153 13.97 -3.97 9.94
N PRO A 154 13.12 -5.01 9.86
CA PRO A 154 11.70 -4.81 9.94
C PRO A 154 11.31 -4.27 11.33
N PRO A 155 10.29 -3.41 11.44
CA PRO A 155 9.85 -2.84 12.72
C PRO A 155 9.33 -3.87 13.75
N THR A 156 9.12 -5.12 13.32
CA THR A 156 8.37 -6.17 14.03
C THR A 156 9.22 -7.13 14.85
N GLN A 157 10.50 -6.83 15.15
CA GLN A 157 11.43 -7.83 15.70
C GLN A 157 10.90 -8.66 16.90
N SER A 158 10.46 -9.87 16.60
CA SER A 158 10.99 -11.10 17.18
C SER A 158 11.48 -11.99 16.02
N ILE A 159 12.82 -12.02 15.88
CA ILE A 159 13.68 -12.93 15.10
C ILE A 159 13.04 -13.58 13.86
N VAL A 160 13.29 -12.99 12.69
CA VAL A 160 13.46 -13.77 11.45
C VAL A 160 14.90 -13.56 10.99
N LYS A 161 15.75 -14.56 11.22
CA LYS A 161 17.10 -14.63 10.63
C LYS A 161 16.92 -14.77 9.11
N PHE A 162 17.27 -13.73 8.37
CA PHE A 162 17.44 -13.85 6.93
C PHE A 162 18.76 -14.54 6.64
N SER A 163 18.68 -15.64 5.89
CA SER A 163 19.85 -16.29 5.30
C SER A 163 20.59 -15.28 4.42
N SER A 164 21.91 -15.24 4.63
CA SER A 164 22.90 -14.46 3.91
C SER A 164 22.83 -14.72 2.40
N SER A 165 21.94 -14.02 1.69
CA SER A 165 22.01 -13.74 0.23
C SER A 165 20.71 -13.11 -0.28
N SER A 166 20.46 -11.83 0.02
CA SER A 166 19.46 -11.03 -0.72
C SER A 166 19.74 -9.53 -0.53
N VAL A 167 20.50 -8.97 -1.46
CA VAL A 167 20.65 -7.52 -1.69
C VAL A 167 19.40 -7.05 -2.46
N LEU A 168 18.71 -5.97 -2.07
CA LEU A 168 18.12 -5.03 -3.04
C LEU A 168 17.52 -3.74 -2.43
N TYR A 169 18.03 -2.59 -2.88
CA TYR A 169 17.24 -1.37 -3.14
C TYR A 169 16.77 -1.38 -4.59
N VAL A 170 15.62 -0.77 -4.90
CA VAL A 170 15.40 -0.30 -6.29
C VAL A 170 15.48 1.21 -6.36
N ILE A 171 16.57 1.64 -7.00
CA ILE A 171 16.93 2.99 -7.41
C ILE A 171 16.08 3.42 -8.62
N LYS A 172 15.58 4.67 -8.57
CA LYS A 172 15.09 5.57 -9.64
C LYS A 172 14.29 4.95 -10.81
N LYS A 173 13.00 5.29 -10.87
CA LYS A 173 12.32 5.49 -12.16
C LYS A 173 12.83 6.81 -12.78
N LYS A 174 13.75 6.70 -13.74
CA LYS A 174 14.17 7.80 -14.62
C LYS A 174 13.16 7.80 -15.77
N TYR A 175 12.26 8.78 -15.80
CA TYR A 175 11.55 9.10 -17.04
C TYR A 175 12.38 10.18 -17.75
N LEU A 176 12.79 9.86 -18.98
CA LEU A 176 13.31 10.81 -19.96
C LEU A 176 12.33 11.95 -20.17
#